data_AF-A0AB34G4G0-F1
#
_entry.id   AF-A0AB34G4G0-F1
#
_cell.length_a   1.000
_cell.length_b   1.000
_cell.length_c   1.000
_cell.angle_alpha   90.00
_cell.angle_beta   90.00
_cell.angle_gamma   90.00
#
_symmetry.space_group_name_H-M   'P 1'
#
loop_
_entity.id
_entity.type
_entity.pdbx_description
1 polymer ?
#
loop_
_entity_poly.entity_id
_entity_poly.type
_entity_poly.pdbx_seq_one_letter_code
_entity_poly.pdbx_strand_id
1 'polypeptide(L)'
;MYSEAAAVFYSSNRIMVVPPDDFGSKPVDLKDGLLSASQFFTSCIPSDMLCHLRTLEIMLPKVSGHEPWEDEADSIFHDWHAAVAHLGQHANLGALTIVMLMEVCESPTEPLVEFAANVPAEKFVALLPILEPFRRLRGLSKFFVRLHWQDHWSPTGSNPMQTAERFEKEGLGSHVPFLQRLGSKFQEAESRLEQFVMGTQYDSLAVGKFACGPDVWISDMWS
;
A
#
# COMPACT_ATOMS: atom_id res chain seq x y z
N MET A 1 -20.95 -26.19 0.03
CA MET A 1 -19.56 -26.70 -0.05
C MET A 1 -18.59 -25.75 -0.75
N TYR A 2 -18.62 -25.52 -2.06
CA TYR A 2 -17.65 -24.59 -2.68
C TYR A 2 -17.81 -23.13 -2.18
N SER A 3 -19.05 -22.66 -2.02
CA SER A 3 -19.34 -21.32 -1.48
C SER A 3 -18.91 -21.13 -0.03
N GLU A 4 -19.08 -22.14 0.82
CA GLU A 4 -18.66 -22.09 2.22
C GLU A 4 -17.14 -22.07 2.36
N ALA A 5 -16.44 -22.89 1.57
CA ALA A 5 -14.98 -22.89 1.54
C ALA A 5 -14.41 -21.54 1.06
N ALA A 6 -15.01 -20.97 0.01
CA ALA A 6 -14.64 -19.64 -0.49
C ALA A 6 -14.89 -18.54 0.56
N ALA A 7 -16.04 -18.57 1.23
CA ALA A 7 -16.36 -17.63 2.31
C ALA A 7 -15.35 -17.72 3.47
N VAL A 8 -14.99 -18.94 3.90
CA VAL A 8 -13.96 -19.16 4.93
C VAL A 8 -12.60 -18.63 4.46
N PHE A 9 -12.22 -18.91 3.20
CA PHE A 9 -10.98 -18.42 2.62
C PHE A 9 -10.92 -16.89 2.66
N TYR A 10 -11.89 -16.18 2.10
CA TYR A 10 -11.84 -14.71 2.05
C TYR A 10 -12.00 -14.03 3.41
N SER A 11 -12.67 -14.68 4.37
CA SER A 11 -12.85 -14.13 5.71
C SER A 11 -11.72 -14.40 6.69
N SER A 12 -10.89 -15.41 6.41
CA SER A 12 -9.80 -15.81 7.31
C SER A 12 -8.42 -15.45 6.78
N ASN A 13 -8.30 -15.03 5.52
CA ASN A 13 -7.03 -14.70 4.89
C ASN A 13 -6.89 -13.20 4.61
N ARG A 14 -5.65 -12.74 4.67
CA ARG A 14 -5.22 -11.45 4.14
C ARG A 14 -4.93 -11.65 2.67
N ILE A 15 -5.62 -10.92 1.80
CA ILE A 15 -5.45 -11.04 0.37
C ILE A 15 -4.64 -9.86 -0.15
N MET A 16 -3.59 -10.15 -0.91
CA MET A 16 -2.73 -9.15 -1.53
C MET A 16 -2.88 -9.23 -3.04
N VAL A 17 -3.13 -8.08 -3.66
CA VAL A 17 -3.10 -7.92 -5.11
C VAL A 17 -1.75 -7.33 -5.47
N VAL A 18 -0.98 -8.12 -6.19
CA VAL A 18 0.34 -7.74 -6.73
C VAL A 18 0.19 -7.61 -8.24
N PRO A 19 0.75 -6.57 -8.86
CA PRO A 19 0.79 -6.53 -10.31
C PRO A 19 1.58 -7.73 -10.85
N PRO A 20 1.34 -8.13 -12.11
CA PRO A 20 2.16 -9.14 -12.76
C PRO A 20 3.61 -8.64 -12.85
N ASP A 21 4.48 -9.16 -11.99
CA ASP A 21 5.92 -8.91 -12.02
C ASP A 21 6.59 -9.93 -12.97
N ASP A 22 7.56 -9.45 -13.75
CA ASP A 22 8.38 -10.25 -14.65
C ASP A 22 9.75 -10.52 -14.00
N PHE A 23 9.71 -10.91 -12.71
CA PHE A 23 10.84 -11.22 -11.83
C PHE A 23 12.06 -10.31 -12.05
N GLY A 24 11.84 -9.00 -11.99
CA GLY A 24 12.92 -8.01 -11.96
C GLY A 24 13.57 -7.65 -13.30
N SER A 25 12.98 -8.03 -14.44
CA SER A 25 13.53 -7.63 -15.74
C SER A 25 13.06 -6.24 -16.21
N LYS A 26 11.90 -5.76 -15.74
CA LYS A 26 11.34 -4.43 -16.10
C LYS A 26 10.63 -3.79 -14.92
N PRO A 27 10.72 -2.46 -14.75
CA PRO A 27 9.86 -1.74 -13.83
C PRO A 27 8.40 -1.95 -14.24
N VAL A 28 7.57 -2.40 -13.29
CA VAL A 28 6.14 -2.57 -13.50
C VAL A 28 5.46 -1.20 -13.56
N ASP A 29 4.58 -0.98 -14.54
CA ASP A 29 3.86 0.29 -14.69
C ASP A 29 2.75 0.38 -13.62
N LEU A 30 2.55 1.58 -13.07
CA LEU A 30 1.41 1.87 -12.19
C LEU A 30 0.08 1.54 -12.86
N LYS A 31 -0.03 1.70 -14.18
CA LYS A 31 -1.19 1.26 -14.98
C LYS A 31 -1.48 -0.23 -14.77
N ASP A 32 -0.45 -1.08 -14.80
CA ASP A 32 -0.60 -2.53 -14.61
C ASP A 32 -1.04 -2.87 -13.18
N GLY A 33 -0.55 -2.13 -12.19
CA GLY A 33 -1.00 -2.22 -10.79
C GLY A 33 -2.48 -1.89 -10.62
N LEU A 34 -2.91 -0.75 -11.18
CA LEU A 34 -4.31 -0.32 -11.12
C LEU A 34 -5.23 -1.28 -11.88
N LEU A 35 -4.81 -1.77 -13.04
CA LEU A 35 -5.57 -2.73 -13.83
C LEU A 35 -5.71 -4.06 -13.09
N SER A 36 -4.63 -4.58 -12.50
CA SER A 36 -4.64 -5.84 -11.74
C SER A 36 -5.57 -5.75 -10.53
N ALA A 37 -5.50 -4.65 -9.78
CA ALA A 37 -6.42 -4.38 -8.68
C ALA A 37 -7.88 -4.25 -9.15
N SER A 38 -8.11 -3.56 -10.27
CA SER A 38 -9.44 -3.40 -10.86
C SER A 38 -10.05 -4.73 -11.27
N GLN A 39 -9.28 -5.57 -11.97
CA GLN A 39 -9.68 -6.91 -12.39
C GLN A 39 -9.94 -7.83 -11.19
N PHE A 40 -9.14 -7.71 -10.14
CA PHE A 40 -9.34 -8.48 -8.93
C PHE A 40 -10.70 -8.19 -8.27
N PHE A 41 -11.09 -6.91 -8.15
CA PHE A 41 -12.37 -6.52 -7.55
C PHE A 41 -13.58 -6.88 -8.41
N THR A 42 -13.43 -6.84 -9.73
CA THR A 42 -14.58 -6.90 -10.65
C THR A 42 -14.75 -8.25 -11.33
N SER A 43 -13.70 -9.05 -11.44
CA SER A 43 -13.66 -10.23 -12.31
C SER A 43 -13.09 -11.48 -11.64
N CYS A 44 -12.10 -11.35 -10.74
CA CYS A 44 -11.49 -12.52 -10.11
C CYS A 44 -12.30 -13.04 -8.91
N ILE A 45 -12.86 -12.14 -8.10
CA ILE A 45 -13.70 -12.51 -6.96
C ILE A 45 -15.18 -12.36 -7.35
N PRO A 46 -16.02 -13.38 -7.13
CA PRO A 46 -17.47 -13.23 -7.26
C PRO A 46 -17.99 -12.11 -6.36
N SER A 47 -18.87 -11.23 -6.86
CA SER A 47 -19.29 -10.04 -6.12
C SER A 47 -19.95 -10.35 -4.77
N ASP A 48 -20.64 -11.49 -4.63
CA ASP A 48 -21.21 -11.95 -3.36
C ASP A 48 -20.15 -12.37 -2.33
N MET A 49 -18.93 -12.69 -2.78
CA MET A 49 -17.80 -13.04 -1.91
C MET A 49 -17.03 -11.83 -1.40
N LEU A 50 -17.16 -10.65 -2.02
CA LEU A 50 -16.47 -9.43 -1.60
C LEU A 50 -16.83 -9.02 -0.15
N CYS A 51 -18.04 -9.36 0.33
CA CYS A 51 -18.46 -9.09 1.70
C CYS A 51 -17.68 -9.87 2.77
N HIS A 52 -17.03 -10.96 2.37
CA HIS A 52 -16.23 -11.79 3.26
C HIS A 52 -14.81 -11.24 3.45
N LEU A 53 -14.31 -10.39 2.56
CA LEU A 53 -12.98 -9.79 2.70
C LEU A 53 -12.83 -9.07 4.05
N ARG A 54 -11.70 -9.32 4.72
CA ARG A 54 -11.33 -8.68 5.99
C ARG A 54 -10.10 -7.81 5.87
N THR A 55 -9.12 -8.26 5.10
CA THR A 55 -7.92 -7.46 4.81
C THR A 55 -7.58 -7.61 3.34
N LEU A 56 -7.52 -6.47 2.67
CA LEU A 56 -7.17 -6.34 1.27
C LEU A 56 -5.95 -5.43 1.15
N GLU A 57 -4.91 -5.95 0.52
CA GLU A 57 -3.69 -5.22 0.23
C GLU A 57 -3.58 -4.99 -1.26
N ILE A 58 -3.18 -3.79 -1.65
CA ILE A 58 -3.02 -3.41 -3.04
C ILE A 58 -1.62 -2.86 -3.18
N MET A 59 -0.77 -3.60 -3.90
CA MET A 59 0.55 -3.15 -4.26
C MET A 59 0.48 -2.29 -5.51
N LEU A 60 0.84 -1.02 -5.36
CA LEU A 60 1.03 -0.10 -6.46
C LEU A 60 2.51 0.01 -6.75
N PRO A 61 2.93 -0.29 -8.00
CA PRO A 61 4.31 -0.11 -8.39
C PRO A 61 4.62 1.39 -8.54
N LYS A 62 5.89 1.69 -8.79
CA LYS A 62 6.46 3.03 -8.78
C LYS A 62 5.66 4.04 -9.62
N VAL A 63 5.42 5.23 -9.05
CA VAL A 63 4.99 6.41 -9.80
C VAL A 63 6.23 7.08 -10.40
N SER A 64 6.47 6.92 -11.70
CA SER A 64 7.51 7.68 -12.40
C SER A 64 7.03 9.15 -12.52
N GLY A 65 7.73 10.08 -11.87
CA GLY A 65 7.36 11.51 -11.83
C GLY A 65 7.50 12.26 -13.17
N HIS A 66 7.64 11.56 -14.30
CA HIS A 66 8.05 12.14 -15.58
C HIS A 66 7.18 11.79 -16.78
N GLU A 67 6.16 10.94 -16.67
CA GLU A 67 5.35 10.60 -17.84
C GLU A 67 4.09 11.48 -17.93
N PRO A 68 3.68 11.93 -19.12
CA PRO A 68 2.43 12.64 -19.32
C PRO A 68 1.27 11.63 -19.20
N TRP A 69 0.61 11.66 -18.04
CA TRP A 69 -0.53 10.82 -17.67
C TRP A 69 -1.84 11.19 -18.40
N GLU A 70 -1.82 12.01 -19.44
CA GLU A 70 -3.03 12.75 -19.83
C GLU A 70 -3.98 11.98 -20.77
N ASP A 71 -3.49 11.14 -21.71
CA ASP A 71 -4.39 10.55 -22.73
C ASP A 71 -4.86 9.11 -22.43
N GLU A 72 -3.98 8.24 -21.90
CA GLU A 72 -4.34 6.84 -21.58
C GLU A 72 -4.73 6.64 -20.11
N ALA A 73 -4.33 7.55 -19.22
CA ALA A 73 -4.68 7.37 -17.82
C ALA A 73 -6.15 7.62 -17.57
N ASP A 74 -6.84 8.41 -18.40
CA ASP A 74 -8.26 8.69 -18.24
C ASP A 74 -9.12 7.41 -18.25
N SER A 75 -8.83 6.44 -19.14
CA SER A 75 -9.56 5.17 -19.18
C SER A 75 -9.24 4.27 -17.98
N ILE A 76 -7.96 4.15 -17.62
CA ILE A 76 -7.51 3.32 -16.49
C ILE A 76 -8.01 3.91 -15.17
N PHE A 77 -7.98 5.23 -15.00
CA PHE A 77 -8.58 5.88 -13.85
C PHE A 77 -10.09 5.68 -13.85
N HIS A 78 -10.77 5.78 -15.00
CA HIS A 78 -12.20 5.50 -15.05
C HIS A 78 -12.52 4.08 -14.57
N ASP A 79 -11.79 3.08 -15.06
CA ASP A 79 -11.94 1.68 -14.66
C ASP A 79 -11.59 1.49 -13.19
N TRP A 80 -10.55 2.15 -12.70
CA TRP A 80 -10.16 2.13 -11.30
C TRP A 80 -11.24 2.71 -10.39
N HIS A 81 -11.79 3.87 -10.75
CA HIS A 81 -12.91 4.49 -10.04
C HIS A 81 -14.13 3.57 -10.02
N ALA A 82 -14.44 2.93 -11.14
CA ALA A 82 -15.54 1.98 -11.25
C ALA A 82 -15.31 0.73 -10.39
N ALA A 83 -14.08 0.21 -10.37
CA ALA A 83 -13.71 -0.96 -9.58
C ALA A 83 -13.76 -0.68 -8.07
N VAL A 84 -13.25 0.47 -7.61
CA VAL A 84 -13.38 0.88 -6.21
C VAL A 84 -14.84 1.12 -5.83
N ALA A 85 -15.64 1.70 -6.72
CA ALA A 85 -17.08 1.82 -6.49
C ALA A 85 -17.77 0.44 -6.40
N HIS A 86 -17.38 -0.51 -7.24
CA HIS A 86 -17.86 -1.89 -7.17
C HIS A 86 -17.50 -2.56 -5.83
N LEU A 87 -16.26 -2.39 -5.36
CA LEU A 87 -15.84 -2.83 -4.03
C LEU A 87 -16.74 -2.21 -2.94
N GLY A 88 -17.00 -0.90 -3.02
CA GLY A 88 -17.87 -0.19 -2.07
C GLY A 88 -19.31 -0.68 -2.02
N GLN A 89 -19.84 -1.19 -3.13
CA GLN A 89 -21.21 -1.71 -3.21
C GLN A 89 -21.35 -3.10 -2.61
N HIS A 90 -20.29 -3.92 -2.63
CA HIS A 90 -20.38 -5.36 -2.34
C HIS A 90 -19.59 -5.78 -1.09
N ALA A 91 -18.58 -5.03 -0.69
CA ALA A 91 -17.76 -5.35 0.48
C ALA A 91 -18.43 -4.91 1.80
N ASN A 92 -18.12 -5.63 2.89
CA ASN A 92 -18.47 -5.19 4.23
C ASN A 92 -17.45 -4.15 4.70
N LEU A 93 -17.63 -2.89 4.31
CA LEU A 93 -16.68 -1.80 4.56
C LEU A 93 -16.35 -1.61 6.06
N GLY A 94 -17.31 -1.84 6.96
CA GLY A 94 -17.07 -1.72 8.39
C GLY A 94 -16.08 -2.76 8.95
N ALA A 95 -16.03 -3.94 8.33
CA ALA A 95 -15.15 -5.04 8.69
C ALA A 95 -13.91 -5.16 7.79
N LEU A 96 -13.86 -4.41 6.68
CA LEU A 96 -12.76 -4.43 5.72
C LEU A 96 -11.65 -3.47 6.17
N THR A 97 -10.42 -3.95 6.12
CA THR A 97 -9.19 -3.16 6.20
C THR A 97 -8.57 -3.10 4.81
N ILE A 98 -8.34 -1.89 4.29
CA ILE A 98 -7.62 -1.69 3.02
C ILE A 98 -6.21 -1.19 3.34
N VAL A 99 -5.20 -1.81 2.74
CA VAL A 99 -3.79 -1.43 2.85
C VAL A 99 -3.25 -1.12 1.45
N MET A 100 -2.85 0.12 1.22
CA MET A 100 -2.15 0.51 0.00
C MET A 100 -0.66 0.43 0.23
N LEU A 101 0.02 -0.45 -0.49
CA LEU A 101 1.48 -0.55 -0.51
C LEU A 101 1.99 0.22 -1.71
N MET A 102 2.81 1.23 -1.50
CA MET A 102 3.21 2.16 -2.56
C MET A 102 4.73 2.21 -2.66
N GLU A 103 5.29 1.74 -3.77
CA GLU A 103 6.74 1.76 -3.95
C GLU A 103 7.27 3.18 -4.19
N VAL A 104 8.23 3.60 -3.37
CA VAL A 104 8.74 4.98 -3.39
C VAL A 104 10.20 5.11 -3.85
N CYS A 105 11.03 4.06 -3.76
CA CYS A 105 12.45 4.13 -4.10
C CYS A 105 12.72 3.86 -5.60
N GLU A 106 13.64 4.60 -6.21
CA GLU A 106 13.84 4.56 -7.67
C GLU A 106 14.78 3.46 -8.15
N SER A 107 15.71 2.99 -7.30
CA SER A 107 16.69 1.97 -7.64
C SER A 107 17.13 1.19 -6.39
N PRO A 108 17.41 -0.13 -6.50
CA PRO A 108 18.15 -0.89 -5.48
C PRO A 108 19.47 -0.24 -5.05
N THR A 109 20.06 0.59 -5.93
CA THR A 109 21.36 1.21 -5.71
C THR A 109 21.28 2.66 -5.25
N GLU A 110 20.09 3.26 -5.20
CA GLU A 110 19.95 4.63 -4.71
C GLU A 110 20.22 4.61 -3.20
N PRO A 111 21.24 5.33 -2.69
CA PRO A 111 21.50 5.36 -1.27
C PRO A 111 20.24 5.89 -0.56
N LEU A 112 19.70 5.12 0.39
CA LEU A 112 18.54 5.51 1.19
C LEU A 112 18.66 6.93 1.77
N VAL A 113 19.90 7.37 2.02
CA VAL A 113 20.26 8.72 2.48
C VAL A 113 19.95 9.80 1.44
N GLU A 114 20.29 9.57 0.18
CA GLU A 114 20.02 10.49 -0.92
C GLU A 114 18.52 10.52 -1.23
N PHE A 115 17.88 9.36 -1.24
CA PHE A 115 16.43 9.25 -1.38
C PHE A 115 15.72 10.05 -0.26
N ALA A 116 16.01 9.77 1.01
CA ALA A 116 15.43 10.43 2.18
C ALA A 116 15.66 11.95 2.23
N ALA A 117 16.80 12.41 1.75
CA ALA A 117 17.12 13.83 1.67
C ALA A 117 16.27 14.53 0.59
N ASN A 118 15.98 13.82 -0.50
CA ASN A 118 15.43 14.39 -1.72
C ASN A 118 13.98 13.99 -2.01
N VAL A 119 13.30 13.13 -1.23
CA VAL A 119 11.88 12.82 -1.47
C VAL A 119 11.07 14.12 -1.33
N PRO A 120 10.61 14.73 -2.43
CA PRO A 120 9.78 15.91 -2.35
C PRO A 120 8.41 15.46 -1.86
N ALA A 121 7.78 16.23 -0.97
CA ALA A 121 6.39 15.98 -0.59
C ALA A 121 5.46 15.91 -1.83
N GLU A 122 5.86 16.57 -2.91
CA GLU A 122 5.20 16.57 -4.23
C GLU A 122 5.11 15.19 -4.87
N LYS A 123 6.06 14.28 -4.63
CA LYS A 123 5.97 12.88 -5.13
C LYS A 123 4.74 12.16 -4.56
N PHE A 124 4.32 12.52 -3.34
CA PHE A 124 3.11 11.96 -2.74
C PHE A 124 1.82 12.59 -3.27
N VAL A 125 1.88 13.81 -3.79
CA VAL A 125 0.72 14.48 -4.40
C VAL A 125 0.26 13.73 -5.66
N ALA A 126 1.20 13.14 -6.40
CA ALA A 126 0.88 12.29 -7.55
C ALA A 126 0.05 11.04 -7.21
N LEU A 127 0.00 10.64 -5.93
CA LEU A 127 -0.80 9.51 -5.46
C LEU A 127 -2.25 9.88 -5.18
N LEU A 128 -2.56 11.16 -5.02
CA LEU A 128 -3.91 11.62 -4.64
C LEU A 128 -4.99 11.20 -5.65
N PRO A 129 -4.78 11.28 -6.98
CA PRO A 129 -5.77 10.81 -7.95
C PRO A 129 -6.10 9.32 -7.80
N ILE A 130 -5.09 8.49 -7.48
CA ILE A 130 -5.26 7.05 -7.25
C ILE A 130 -6.06 6.78 -5.98
N LEU A 131 -5.86 7.61 -4.96
CA LEU A 131 -6.52 7.48 -3.67
C LEU A 131 -7.92 8.10 -3.62
N GLU A 132 -8.24 9.02 -4.54
CA GLU A 132 -9.52 9.73 -4.57
C GLU A 132 -10.75 8.81 -4.49
N PRO A 133 -10.83 7.70 -5.25
CA PRO A 133 -12.03 6.86 -5.27
C PRO A 133 -12.39 6.30 -3.89
N PHE A 134 -11.38 6.03 -3.04
CA PHE A 134 -11.59 5.47 -1.71
C PHE A 134 -12.30 6.45 -0.76
N ARG A 135 -12.23 7.77 -1.03
CA ARG A 135 -12.97 8.78 -0.26
C ARG A 135 -14.49 8.58 -0.31
N ARG A 136 -14.97 7.85 -1.32
CA ARG A 136 -16.39 7.57 -1.54
C ARG A 136 -16.87 6.32 -0.79
N LEU A 137 -15.96 5.53 -0.20
CA LEU A 137 -16.26 4.34 0.58
C LEU A 137 -16.77 4.67 1.99
N ARG A 138 -17.99 5.21 2.06
CA ARG A 138 -18.61 5.57 3.34
C ARG A 138 -18.79 4.33 4.21
N GLY A 139 -18.25 4.39 5.44
CA GLY A 139 -18.31 3.29 6.40
C GLY A 139 -17.07 2.41 6.43
N LEU A 140 -16.06 2.67 5.60
CA LEU A 140 -14.74 2.07 5.76
C LEU A 140 -14.16 2.52 7.12
N SER A 141 -13.75 1.55 7.95
CA SER A 141 -13.23 1.83 9.29
C SER A 141 -11.72 1.91 9.34
N LYS A 142 -11.03 1.22 8.42
CA LYS A 142 -9.57 1.11 8.38
C LYS A 142 -9.05 1.21 6.96
N PHE A 143 -8.23 2.24 6.74
CA PHE A 143 -7.47 2.46 5.53
C PHE A 143 -6.03 2.81 5.92
N PHE A 144 -5.06 2.08 5.40
CA PHE A 144 -3.65 2.27 5.69
C PHE A 144 -2.88 2.51 4.40
N VAL A 145 -1.90 3.39 4.45
CA VAL A 145 -0.91 3.58 3.39
C VAL A 145 0.44 3.19 3.95
N ARG A 146 1.19 2.35 3.23
CA ARG A 146 2.57 1.99 3.57
C ARG A 146 3.48 2.34 2.41
N LEU A 147 4.45 3.20 2.67
CA LEU A 147 5.44 3.58 1.68
C LEU A 147 6.55 2.52 1.67
N HIS A 148 6.69 1.86 0.52
CA HIS A 148 7.51 0.68 0.31
C HIS A 148 8.87 1.02 -0.32
N TRP A 149 9.97 0.52 0.26
CA TRP A 149 11.31 0.50 -0.38
C TRP A 149 12.04 -0.81 -0.10
N GLN A 150 12.93 -1.27 -0.98
CA GLN A 150 13.43 -2.64 -0.97
C GLN A 150 13.99 -3.17 0.39
N ASP A 151 14.52 -2.30 1.25
CA ASP A 151 15.11 -2.71 2.55
C ASP A 151 14.20 -2.62 3.79
N HIS A 152 13.03 -1.97 3.74
CA HIS A 152 12.19 -1.80 4.96
C HIS A 152 11.60 -3.09 5.53
N TRP A 153 11.73 -4.20 4.80
CA TRP A 153 11.22 -5.49 5.20
C TRP A 153 12.19 -6.65 4.90
N SER A 154 13.50 -6.44 5.06
CA SER A 154 14.40 -7.61 5.22
C SER A 154 13.88 -8.52 6.38
N PRO A 155 14.32 -9.76 6.55
CA PRO A 155 13.96 -10.59 7.71
C PRO A 155 14.33 -9.95 9.07
N THR A 156 15.12 -8.88 9.06
CA THR A 156 15.36 -8.00 10.22
C THR A 156 14.36 -6.83 10.32
N GLY A 157 13.26 -6.96 9.58
CA GLY A 157 12.28 -6.02 9.05
C GLY A 157 11.66 -5.12 10.07
N SER A 158 12.42 -4.08 10.33
CA SER A 158 12.09 -3.06 11.27
C SER A 158 11.79 -1.82 10.44
N ASN A 159 10.63 -1.19 10.61
CA ASN A 159 10.44 0.17 10.07
C ASN A 159 11.64 1.06 10.51
N PRO A 160 11.93 2.22 9.88
CA PRO A 160 13.13 2.98 10.21
C PRO A 160 13.27 3.28 11.70
N MET A 161 12.14 3.43 12.40
CA MET A 161 12.10 3.60 13.85
C MET A 161 12.56 2.35 14.61
N GLN A 162 12.03 1.18 14.29
CA GLN A 162 12.46 -0.10 14.86
C GLN A 162 13.92 -0.42 14.48
N THR A 163 14.36 -0.04 13.27
CA THR A 163 15.75 -0.22 12.84
C THR A 163 16.66 0.69 13.64
N ALA A 164 16.23 1.92 13.90
CA ALA A 164 16.93 2.86 14.77
C ALA A 164 17.04 2.30 16.20
N GLU A 165 15.96 1.77 16.77
CA GLU A 165 15.98 1.12 18.10
C GLU A 165 16.94 -0.06 18.16
N ARG A 166 16.99 -0.88 17.10
CA ARG A 166 17.93 -2.00 17.00
C ARG A 166 19.37 -1.50 16.91
N PHE A 167 19.65 -0.51 16.07
CA PHE A 167 20.99 0.04 15.88
C PHE A 167 21.50 0.70 17.16
N GLU A 168 20.62 1.35 17.92
CA GLU A 168 20.92 1.87 19.24
C GLU A 168 21.35 0.75 20.21
N LYS A 169 20.62 -0.38 20.23
CA LYS A 169 20.97 -1.57 21.04
C LYS A 169 22.28 -2.24 20.61
N GLU A 170 22.60 -2.20 19.32
CA GLU A 170 23.82 -2.79 18.74
C GLU A 170 25.05 -1.87 18.81
N GLY A 171 24.92 -0.66 19.37
CA GLY A 171 26.02 0.31 19.44
C GLY A 171 26.35 1.01 18.11
N LEU A 172 25.47 0.90 17.11
CA LEU A 172 25.55 1.53 15.78
C LEU A 172 24.85 2.91 15.78
N GLY A 173 25.04 3.68 16.86
CA GLY A 173 24.31 4.92 17.13
C GLY A 173 24.48 6.03 16.09
N SER A 174 25.52 5.97 15.25
CA SER A 174 25.79 6.99 14.22
C SER A 174 24.68 7.12 13.17
N HIS A 175 23.92 6.05 12.92
CA HIS A 175 22.84 6.04 11.92
C HIS A 175 21.44 6.26 12.51
N VAL A 176 21.29 6.20 13.84
CA VAL A 176 20.01 6.32 14.55
C VAL A 176 19.28 7.64 14.24
N PRO A 177 19.93 8.83 14.30
CA PRO A 177 19.23 10.09 13.99
C PRO A 177 18.76 10.18 12.55
N PHE A 178 19.48 9.56 11.61
CA PHE A 178 19.08 9.50 10.21
C PHE A 178 17.82 8.64 10.03
N LEU A 179 17.84 7.42 10.59
CA LEU A 179 16.72 6.49 10.52
C LEU A 179 15.46 7.03 11.20
N GLN A 180 15.59 7.71 12.33
CA GLN A 180 14.46 8.37 13.01
C GLN A 180 13.83 9.49 12.16
N ARG A 181 14.67 10.34 11.55
CA ARG A 181 14.18 11.39 10.64
C ARG A 181 13.47 10.82 9.42
N LEU A 182 14.02 9.76 8.85
CA LEU A 182 13.40 9.07 7.70
C LEU A 182 12.06 8.43 8.08
N GLY A 183 12.02 7.71 9.21
CA GLY A 183 10.79 7.11 9.73
C GLY A 183 9.70 8.14 9.97
N SER A 184 10.07 9.28 10.56
CA SER A 184 9.15 10.39 10.79
C SER A 184 8.61 10.99 9.49
N LYS A 185 9.46 11.16 8.47
CA LYS A 185 9.03 11.65 7.15
C LYS A 185 8.04 10.71 6.47
N PHE A 186 8.30 9.41 6.48
CA PHE A 186 7.37 8.45 5.88
C PHE A 186 6.07 8.35 6.66
N GLN A 187 6.15 8.30 7.98
CA GLN A 187 4.95 8.29 8.83
C GLN A 187 4.09 9.54 8.60
N GLU A 188 4.71 10.72 8.45
CA GLU A 188 3.99 11.95 8.12
C GLU A 188 3.31 11.84 6.75
N ALA A 189 4.05 11.39 5.72
CA ALA A 189 3.51 11.23 4.36
C ALA A 189 2.35 10.22 4.32
N GLU A 190 2.52 9.05 4.93
CA GLU A 190 1.47 8.03 5.06
C GLU A 190 0.24 8.60 5.78
N SER A 191 0.43 9.28 6.92
CA SER A 191 -0.67 9.88 7.69
C SER A 191 -1.44 10.90 6.85
N ARG A 192 -0.75 11.72 6.04
CA ARG A 192 -1.39 12.71 5.16
C ARG A 192 -2.20 12.04 4.05
N LEU A 193 -1.69 10.98 3.44
CA LEU A 193 -2.40 10.20 2.41
C LEU A 193 -3.62 9.47 3.00
N GLU A 194 -3.48 8.91 4.20
CA GLU A 194 -4.58 8.26 4.93
C GLU A 194 -5.66 9.27 5.32
N GLN A 195 -5.27 10.44 5.85
CA GLN A 195 -6.20 11.52 6.19
C GLN A 195 -6.88 12.14 4.96
N PHE A 196 -6.23 12.13 3.79
CA PHE A 196 -6.86 12.52 2.54
C PHE A 196 -8.05 11.60 2.21
N VAL A 197 -7.91 10.29 2.48
CA VAL A 197 -8.97 9.29 2.25
C VAL A 197 -10.04 9.32 3.35
N MET A 198 -9.60 9.22 4.62
CA MET A 198 -10.46 8.96 5.78
C MET A 198 -10.92 10.22 6.51
N GLY A 199 -10.32 11.38 6.19
CA GLY A 199 -10.56 12.66 6.86
C GLY A 199 -9.47 13.03 7.88
N THR A 200 -9.39 14.31 8.21
CA THR A 200 -8.30 14.90 9.02
C THR A 200 -8.23 14.42 10.47
N GLN A 201 -9.30 13.82 10.99
CA GLN A 201 -9.35 13.26 12.35
C GLN A 201 -8.88 11.80 12.41
N TYR A 202 -8.60 11.18 11.26
CA TYR A 202 -8.18 9.81 11.19
C TYR A 202 -6.74 9.66 11.69
N ASP A 203 -6.55 8.70 12.61
CA ASP A 203 -5.26 8.30 13.17
C ASP A 203 -5.12 6.78 12.97
N SER A 204 -4.30 6.41 11.98
CA SER A 204 -4.08 5.01 11.62
C SER A 204 -3.37 4.22 12.73
N LEU A 205 -2.55 4.88 13.55
CA LEU A 205 -1.86 4.22 14.66
C LEU A 205 -2.84 3.85 15.75
N ALA A 206 -3.75 4.76 16.11
CA ALA A 206 -4.79 4.52 17.10
C ALA A 206 -5.73 3.37 16.72
N VAL A 207 -6.02 3.19 15.42
CA VAL A 207 -6.89 2.10 14.92
C VAL A 207 -6.14 0.80 14.61
N GLY A 208 -4.83 0.74 14.89
CA GLY A 208 -4.05 -0.49 14.90
C GLY A 208 -3.27 -0.80 13.61
N LYS A 209 -2.79 0.20 12.86
CA LYS A 209 -1.96 0.00 11.65
C LYS A 209 -0.80 -0.99 11.83
N PHE A 210 -0.12 -0.94 12.98
CA PHE A 210 1.00 -1.85 13.29
C PHE A 210 0.56 -3.28 13.62
N ALA A 211 -0.68 -3.47 14.09
CA ALA A 211 -1.21 -4.81 14.39
C ALA A 211 -1.56 -5.60 13.12
N CYS A 212 -1.60 -4.95 11.95
CA CYS A 212 -1.89 -5.59 10.67
C CYS A 212 -0.71 -6.45 10.13
N GLY A 213 0.38 -6.59 10.89
CA GLY A 213 1.55 -7.42 10.57
C GLY A 213 2.41 -6.90 9.40
N PRO A 214 3.60 -7.49 9.16
CA PRO A 214 4.39 -7.25 7.95
C PRO A 214 3.67 -7.82 6.72
N ASP A 215 3.86 -7.24 5.54
CA ASP A 215 3.16 -7.66 4.30
C ASP A 215 3.50 -9.12 3.92
N VAL A 216 2.51 -9.87 3.43
CA VAL A 216 2.63 -11.33 3.23
C VAL A 216 3.72 -11.68 2.22
N TRP A 217 3.94 -10.84 1.21
CA TRP A 217 4.96 -11.02 0.18
C TRP A 217 6.39 -11.06 0.74
N ILE A 218 6.64 -10.43 1.88
CA ILE A 218 7.96 -10.39 2.51
C ILE A 218 8.33 -11.76 3.06
N SER A 219 7.38 -12.55 3.58
CA SER A 219 7.75 -13.87 4.10
C SER A 219 8.23 -14.80 2.99
N ASP A 220 7.68 -14.65 1.78
CA ASP A 220 7.86 -15.59 0.67
C ASP A 220 9.10 -15.29 -0.18
N MET A 221 9.55 -14.03 -0.24
CA MET A 221 10.81 -13.66 -0.92
C MET A 221 12.08 -14.16 -0.20
N TRP A 222 11.98 -14.57 1.07
CA TRP A 222 13.13 -14.91 1.91
C TRP A 222 13.10 -16.34 2.48
N SER A 223 12.18 -17.20 2.00
CA SER A 223 12.10 -18.63 2.31
C SER A 223 12.71 -19.50 1.21
#